data_AF-A0A6I7LP25-F1
#
_entry.id   AF-A0A6I7LP25-F1
#
_cell.length_a   1.000
_cell.length_b   1.000
_cell.length_c   1.000
_cell.angle_alpha   90.00
_cell.angle_beta   90.00
_cell.angle_gamma   90.00
#
_symmetry.space_group_name_H-M   'P 1'
#
loop_
_entity.id
_entity.type
_entity.pdbx_description
1 polymer ?
#
loop_
_entity_poly.entity_id
_entity_poly.type
_entity_poly.pdbx_seq_one_letter_code
_entity_poly.pdbx_strand_id
1 'polypeptide(L)'
;MNNKEAILLFSGGRDSFLAGCYLMEEKYKIYMVTFENGVGLGAHNAEHGAKRIIKRYGKNRAEFLGVHSVAGIWREFILPYFNLKPSEISKEYGELTISQFHCLTCRSAMYIWSAIKAKQMGIKYIADGARKDQGFVIELPNMIEGFKKMFLEYSIELLLPVWDLDSDWERKNLLLLRGFIPKTLEPQCLIGVSLPDGIMPDKEIQKAVRKYFDKIVLPRGRKLITTQPKAFLNQGGIL
;
A
#
# COMPACT_ATOMS: atom_id res chain seq x y z
N MET A 1 -24.64 -1.80 -16.76
CA MET A 1 -24.18 -1.68 -15.36
C MET A 1 -22.79 -1.05 -15.39
N ASN A 2 -22.57 0.08 -14.72
CA ASN A 2 -21.24 0.67 -14.64
C ASN A 2 -20.33 -0.29 -13.85
N ASN A 3 -19.37 -0.92 -14.52
CA ASN A 3 -18.35 -1.70 -13.83
C ASN A 3 -17.55 -0.76 -12.93
N LYS A 4 -17.54 -1.02 -11.62
CA LYS A 4 -16.67 -0.30 -10.69
C LYS A 4 -15.23 -0.63 -11.01
N GLU A 5 -14.34 0.33 -10.92
CA GLU A 5 -12.90 0.15 -11.19
C GLU A 5 -12.10 0.45 -9.93
N ALA A 6 -11.05 -0.32 -9.65
CA ALA A 6 -10.19 -0.08 -8.49
C ALA A 6 -8.70 -0.26 -8.83
N ILE A 7 -7.85 0.60 -8.27
CA ILE A 7 -6.41 0.37 -8.23
C ILE A 7 -6.10 -0.47 -7.00
N LEU A 8 -5.51 -1.65 -7.17
CA LEU A 8 -5.13 -2.53 -6.08
C LEU A 8 -3.62 -2.48 -5.87
N LEU A 9 -3.20 -2.08 -4.65
CA LEU A 9 -1.84 -2.27 -4.18
C LEU A 9 -1.58 -3.78 -4.07
N PHE A 10 -0.80 -4.31 -5.00
CA PHE A 10 -0.66 -5.74 -5.23
C PHE A 10 0.78 -6.20 -5.02
N SER A 11 1.08 -6.80 -3.86
CA SER A 11 2.36 -7.48 -3.62
C SER A 11 2.41 -8.87 -4.26
N GLY A 12 1.26 -9.47 -4.57
CA GLY A 12 1.18 -10.90 -4.93
C GLY A 12 1.31 -11.84 -3.73
N GLY A 13 1.48 -11.29 -2.53
CA GLY A 13 1.29 -11.98 -1.25
C GLY A 13 -0.14 -12.43 -1.04
N ARG A 14 -0.37 -13.29 -0.04
CA ARG A 14 -1.68 -13.93 0.18
C ARG A 14 -2.78 -12.90 0.44
N ASP A 15 -2.48 -11.84 1.17
CA ASP A 15 -3.46 -10.81 1.55
C ASP A 15 -3.89 -9.99 0.34
N SER A 16 -2.95 -9.42 -0.41
CA SER A 16 -3.25 -8.67 -1.64
C SER A 16 -3.86 -9.56 -2.74
N PHE A 17 -3.48 -10.83 -2.80
CA PHE A 17 -4.11 -11.82 -3.68
C PHE A 17 -5.58 -12.03 -3.34
N LEU A 18 -5.88 -12.29 -2.06
CA LEU A 18 -7.24 -12.51 -1.60
C LEU A 18 -8.10 -11.24 -1.74
N ALA A 19 -7.53 -10.06 -1.44
CA ALA A 19 -8.19 -8.79 -1.68
C ALA A 19 -8.57 -8.62 -3.15
N GLY A 20 -7.68 -8.99 -4.08
CA GLY A 20 -7.99 -9.04 -5.51
C GLY A 20 -9.18 -9.96 -5.81
N CYS A 21 -9.23 -11.16 -5.23
CA CYS A 21 -10.34 -12.09 -5.42
C CYS A 21 -11.69 -11.51 -4.94
N TYR A 22 -11.72 -10.88 -3.77
CA TYR A 22 -12.94 -10.23 -3.25
C TYR A 22 -13.43 -9.11 -4.16
N LEU A 23 -12.55 -8.21 -4.61
CA LEU A 23 -12.92 -7.16 -5.55
C LEU A 23 -13.47 -7.75 -6.86
N MET A 24 -12.87 -8.82 -7.38
CA MET A 24 -13.36 -9.51 -8.57
C MET A 24 -14.76 -10.12 -8.38
N GLU A 25 -15.08 -10.61 -7.19
CA GLU A 25 -16.39 -11.17 -6.85
C GLU A 25 -17.46 -10.08 -6.73
N GLU A 26 -17.08 -8.93 -6.16
CA GLU A 26 -17.87 -7.69 -6.08
C GLU A 26 -18.00 -6.93 -7.41
N LYS A 27 -17.64 -7.58 -8.52
CA LYS A 27 -17.79 -7.05 -9.89
C LYS A 27 -16.93 -5.83 -10.21
N TYR A 28 -15.84 -5.61 -9.46
CA TYR A 28 -14.84 -4.63 -9.88
C TYR A 28 -14.08 -5.11 -11.12
N LYS A 29 -13.60 -4.16 -11.92
CA LYS A 29 -12.41 -4.31 -12.74
C LYS A 29 -11.22 -3.80 -11.92
N ILE A 30 -10.16 -4.59 -11.78
CA ILE A 30 -9.02 -4.23 -10.95
C ILE A 30 -7.78 -3.94 -11.80
N TYR A 31 -7.05 -2.90 -11.40
CA TYR A 31 -5.74 -2.55 -11.92
C TYR A 31 -4.72 -2.81 -10.81
N MET A 32 -4.02 -3.92 -10.91
CA MET A 32 -3.03 -4.36 -9.93
C MET A 32 -1.71 -3.63 -10.18
N VAL A 33 -1.14 -3.03 -9.15
CA VAL A 33 0.14 -2.32 -9.22
C VAL A 33 1.05 -2.77 -8.08
N THR A 34 2.30 -3.05 -8.42
CA THR A 34 3.36 -3.34 -7.45
C THR A 34 4.31 -2.15 -7.37
N PHE A 35 4.92 -1.93 -6.21
CA PHE A 35 5.79 -0.79 -5.99
C PHE A 35 7.19 -1.22 -5.57
N GLU A 36 8.18 -0.45 -6.00
CA GLU A 36 9.58 -0.57 -5.61
C GLU A 36 10.08 0.79 -5.08
N ASN A 37 10.79 0.77 -3.96
CA ASN A 37 11.32 1.97 -3.31
C ASN A 37 12.86 2.01 -3.29
N GLY A 38 13.51 0.99 -3.85
CA GLY A 38 14.97 0.83 -3.93
C GLY A 38 15.55 -0.09 -2.86
N VAL A 39 14.72 -0.64 -1.96
CA VAL A 39 15.15 -1.56 -0.89
C VAL A 39 14.32 -2.85 -0.86
N GLY A 40 13.51 -3.08 -1.88
CA GLY A 40 12.78 -4.32 -2.09
C GLY A 40 13.60 -5.38 -2.81
N LEU A 41 13.24 -6.64 -2.59
CA LEU A 41 13.71 -7.79 -3.35
C LEU A 41 12.55 -8.44 -4.08
N GLY A 42 12.75 -8.73 -5.37
CA GLY A 42 11.83 -9.56 -6.15
C GLY A 42 10.47 -8.92 -6.43
N ALA A 43 10.38 -7.60 -6.61
CA ALA A 43 9.12 -6.90 -6.93
C ALA A 43 8.36 -7.53 -8.13
N HIS A 44 9.08 -7.97 -9.16
CA HIS A 44 8.49 -8.64 -10.33
C HIS A 44 7.82 -9.98 -10.02
N ASN A 45 8.08 -10.60 -8.87
CA ASN A 45 7.40 -11.82 -8.45
C ASN A 45 5.88 -11.62 -8.30
N ALA A 46 5.44 -10.39 -8.04
CA ALA A 46 4.01 -10.05 -7.99
C ALA A 46 3.29 -10.36 -9.32
N GLU A 47 3.99 -10.30 -10.46
CA GLU A 47 3.42 -10.63 -11.78
C GLU A 47 2.87 -12.07 -11.81
N HIS A 48 3.52 -13.00 -11.11
CA HIS A 48 3.05 -14.38 -11.01
C HIS A 48 1.67 -14.45 -10.33
N GLY A 49 1.46 -13.67 -9.26
CA GLY A 49 0.16 -13.55 -8.60
C GLY A 49 -0.90 -12.93 -9.52
N ALA A 50 -0.53 -11.85 -10.21
CA ALA A 50 -1.44 -11.13 -11.10
C ALA A 50 -1.89 -12.01 -12.29
N LYS A 51 -0.96 -12.74 -12.91
CA LYS A 51 -1.26 -13.70 -14.00
C LYS A 51 -2.29 -14.75 -13.58
N ARG A 52 -2.25 -15.21 -12.32
CA ARG A 52 -3.21 -16.19 -11.80
C ARG A 52 -4.61 -15.60 -11.66
N ILE A 53 -4.74 -14.37 -11.15
CA ILE A 53 -6.02 -13.67 -11.06
C ILE A 53 -6.58 -13.42 -12.47
N ILE A 54 -5.76 -12.91 -13.39
CA ILE A 54 -6.13 -12.65 -14.79
C ILE A 54 -6.61 -13.93 -15.48
N LYS A 55 -5.88 -15.05 -15.30
CA LYS A 55 -6.27 -16.35 -15.86
C LYS A 55 -7.62 -16.83 -15.33
N ARG A 56 -7.91 -16.62 -14.03
CA ARG A 56 -9.13 -17.09 -13.38
C ARG A 56 -10.37 -16.25 -13.67
N TYR A 57 -10.20 -14.92 -13.75
CA TYR A 57 -11.32 -13.97 -13.82
C TYR A 57 -11.42 -13.22 -15.16
N GLY A 58 -10.43 -13.36 -16.04
CA GLY A 58 -10.42 -12.83 -17.40
C GLY A 58 -9.71 -11.47 -17.57
N LYS A 59 -9.01 -11.31 -18.69
CA LYS A 59 -8.25 -10.10 -19.07
C LYS A 59 -9.10 -8.83 -19.16
N ASN A 60 -10.39 -8.96 -19.43
CA ASN A 60 -11.30 -7.81 -19.51
C ASN A 60 -11.61 -7.19 -18.13
N ARG A 61 -11.29 -7.90 -17.05
CA ARG A 61 -11.65 -7.50 -15.69
C ARG A 61 -10.44 -7.34 -14.75
N ALA A 62 -9.26 -7.74 -15.16
CA ALA A 62 -8.05 -7.61 -14.36
C ALA A 62 -6.87 -7.24 -15.27
N GLU A 63 -6.11 -6.24 -14.85
CA GLU A 63 -4.91 -5.76 -15.54
C GLU A 63 -3.76 -5.62 -14.54
N PHE A 64 -2.55 -5.98 -14.94
CA PHE A 64 -1.35 -5.72 -14.16
C PHE A 64 -0.62 -4.52 -14.77
N LEU A 65 -0.58 -3.41 -14.03
CA LEU A 65 0.09 -2.18 -14.45
C LEU A 65 1.62 -2.27 -14.37
N GLY A 66 2.15 -3.36 -13.83
CA GLY A 66 3.58 -3.58 -13.65
C GLY A 66 4.10 -3.16 -12.28
N VAL A 67 5.43 -3.11 -12.19
CA VAL A 67 6.17 -2.61 -11.03
C VAL A 67 6.51 -1.15 -11.27
N HIS A 68 6.17 -0.28 -10.32
CA HIS A 68 6.41 1.16 -10.41
C HIS A 68 7.33 1.65 -9.30
N SER A 69 8.30 2.48 -9.66
CA SER A 69 9.16 3.11 -8.65
C SER A 69 8.41 4.22 -7.94
N VAL A 70 8.44 4.19 -6.60
CA VAL A 70 7.94 5.27 -5.73
C VAL A 70 9.07 6.07 -5.08
N ALA A 71 10.33 5.81 -5.45
CA ALA A 71 11.50 6.42 -4.82
C ALA A 71 11.43 7.97 -4.83
N GLY A 72 10.95 8.57 -5.91
CA GLY A 72 10.78 10.03 -6.01
C GLY A 72 9.75 10.60 -5.03
N ILE A 73 8.60 9.94 -4.87
CA ILE A 73 7.58 10.33 -3.87
C ILE A 73 8.12 10.07 -2.47
N TRP A 74 8.72 8.90 -2.25
CA TRP A 74 9.23 8.48 -0.97
C TRP A 74 10.31 9.43 -0.44
N ARG A 75 11.16 9.95 -1.35
CA ARG A 75 12.17 10.98 -1.06
C ARG A 75 11.58 12.24 -0.40
N GLU A 76 10.37 12.65 -0.79
CA GLU A 76 9.66 13.78 -0.17
C GLU A 76 9.33 13.53 1.30
N PHE A 77 9.26 12.27 1.73
CA PHE A 77 8.95 11.92 3.12
C PHE A 77 10.18 11.55 3.93
N ILE A 78 11.29 11.09 3.33
CA ILE A 78 12.48 10.70 4.11
C ILE A 78 13.47 11.84 4.32
N LEU A 79 13.62 12.76 3.35
CA LEU A 79 14.62 13.83 3.44
C LEU A 79 14.49 14.73 4.67
N PRO A 80 13.29 15.10 5.15
CA PRO A 80 13.15 15.91 6.36
C PRO A 80 13.63 15.19 7.63
N TYR A 81 13.77 13.87 7.58
CA TYR A 81 14.14 13.03 8.71
C TYR A 81 15.61 12.59 8.65
N PHE A 82 16.11 12.20 7.47
CA PHE A 82 17.37 11.48 7.32
C PHE A 82 18.63 12.28 7.70
N ASN A 83 18.56 13.61 7.74
CA ASN A 83 19.66 14.46 8.17
C ASN A 83 19.57 14.91 9.63
N LEU A 84 18.54 14.47 10.37
CA LEU A 84 18.38 14.79 11.78
C LEU A 84 19.13 13.77 12.65
N LYS A 85 19.69 14.26 13.76
CA LYS A 85 20.21 13.40 14.82
C LYS A 85 19.06 12.67 15.51
N PRO A 86 19.30 11.47 16.08
CA PRO A 86 18.29 10.76 16.87
C PRO A 86 17.66 11.63 17.99
N SER A 87 18.45 12.47 18.66
CA SER A 87 17.96 13.40 19.69
C SER A 87 17.02 14.48 19.13
N GLU A 88 17.28 14.96 17.91
CA GLU A 88 16.44 15.96 17.24
C GLU A 88 15.13 15.31 16.76
N ILE A 89 15.21 14.09 16.24
CA ILE A 89 14.05 13.28 15.87
C ILE A 89 13.14 13.05 17.08
N SER A 90 13.71 12.57 18.19
CA SER A 90 12.95 12.30 19.41
C SER A 90 12.29 13.56 19.96
N LYS A 91 13.03 14.68 19.98
CA LYS A 91 12.47 15.98 20.41
C LYS A 91 11.32 16.45 19.51
N GLU A 92 11.47 16.32 18.20
CA GLU A 92 10.52 16.89 17.26
C GLU A 92 9.32 16.00 17.00
N TYR A 93 9.51 14.69 16.88
CA TYR A 93 8.49 13.73 16.48
C TYR A 93 8.14 12.74 17.58
N GLY A 94 9.05 12.47 18.52
CA GLY A 94 8.94 11.39 19.50
C GLY A 94 9.78 10.17 19.08
N GLU A 95 9.67 9.09 19.85
CA GLU A 95 10.46 7.89 19.60
C GLU A 95 9.91 7.08 18.43
N LEU A 96 10.76 6.86 17.43
CA LEU A 96 10.42 6.15 16.20
C LEU A 96 11.47 5.07 15.96
N THR A 97 11.02 3.86 15.67
CA THR A 97 11.92 2.83 15.15
C THR A 97 12.11 3.04 13.65
N ILE A 98 13.28 2.68 13.14
CA ILE A 98 13.63 2.77 11.72
C ILE A 98 12.62 1.99 10.86
N SER A 99 12.23 0.80 11.30
CA SER A 99 11.24 -0.04 10.61
C SER A 99 9.88 0.67 10.48
N GLN A 100 9.34 1.20 11.59
CA GLN A 100 8.00 1.82 11.57
C GLN A 100 8.00 3.14 10.79
N PHE A 101 9.08 3.92 10.87
CA PHE A 101 9.29 5.09 10.04
C PHE A 101 9.36 4.73 8.54
N HIS A 102 10.10 3.68 8.19
CA HIS A 102 10.22 3.19 6.82
C HIS A 102 8.87 2.75 6.26
N CYS A 103 8.15 1.91 7.00
CA CYS A 103 6.82 1.43 6.59
C CYS A 103 5.81 2.57 6.43
N LEU A 104 5.81 3.55 7.35
CA LEU A 104 5.00 4.76 7.22
C LEU A 104 5.29 5.47 5.89
N THR A 105 6.55 5.83 5.67
CA THR A 105 6.92 6.68 4.53
C THR A 105 6.80 5.94 3.19
N CYS A 106 7.17 4.66 3.14
CA CYS A 106 7.08 3.86 1.92
C CYS A 106 5.63 3.63 1.49
N ARG A 107 4.77 3.11 2.37
CA ARG A 107 3.37 2.86 2.00
C ARG A 107 2.61 4.15 1.77
N SER A 108 2.95 5.24 2.46
CA SER A 108 2.45 6.57 2.11
C SER A 108 2.78 6.91 0.66
N ALA A 109 4.00 6.64 0.19
CA ALA A 109 4.38 6.89 -1.20
C ALA A 109 3.57 6.04 -2.20
N MET A 110 3.32 4.77 -1.88
CA MET A 110 2.47 3.87 -2.67
C MET A 110 1.02 4.39 -2.77
N TYR A 111 0.47 4.84 -1.65
CA TYR A 111 -0.86 5.46 -1.55
C TYR A 111 -0.96 6.75 -2.36
N ILE A 112 0.03 7.65 -2.25
CA ILE A 112 0.05 8.89 -3.03
C ILE A 112 0.17 8.61 -4.54
N TRP A 113 1.03 7.67 -4.94
CA TRP A 113 1.11 7.25 -6.35
C TRP A 113 -0.24 6.74 -6.84
N SER A 114 -0.89 5.88 -6.05
CA SER A 114 -2.18 5.28 -6.39
C SER A 114 -3.28 6.32 -6.51
N ALA A 115 -3.30 7.35 -5.64
CA ALA A 115 -4.23 8.46 -5.74
C ALA A 115 -4.01 9.31 -7.00
N ILE A 116 -2.75 9.58 -7.37
CA ILE A 116 -2.43 10.28 -8.61
C ILE A 116 -2.91 9.48 -9.82
N LYS A 117 -2.61 8.17 -9.85
CA LYS A 117 -3.00 7.28 -10.94
C LYS A 117 -4.53 7.13 -11.03
N ALA A 118 -5.22 7.03 -9.90
CA ALA A 118 -6.67 6.96 -9.83
C ALA A 118 -7.31 8.20 -10.45
N LYS A 119 -6.81 9.40 -10.12
CA LYS A 119 -7.27 10.66 -10.75
C LYS A 119 -7.04 10.69 -12.26
N GLN A 120 -5.87 10.24 -12.73
CA GLN A 120 -5.56 10.19 -14.17
C GLN A 120 -6.51 9.26 -14.94
N MET A 121 -6.93 8.16 -14.32
CA MET A 121 -7.80 7.15 -14.93
C MET A 121 -9.30 7.41 -14.69
N GLY A 122 -9.66 8.41 -13.87
CA GLY A 122 -11.06 8.62 -13.44
C GLY A 122 -11.57 7.54 -12.48
N ILE A 123 -10.68 6.80 -11.83
CA ILE A 123 -11.00 5.74 -10.88
C ILE A 123 -11.24 6.34 -9.49
N LYS A 124 -12.31 5.88 -8.82
CA LYS A 124 -12.73 6.36 -7.50
C LYS A 124 -12.32 5.45 -6.35
N TYR A 125 -11.71 4.30 -6.63
CA TYR A 125 -11.41 3.30 -5.61
C TYR A 125 -9.94 2.91 -5.62
N ILE A 126 -9.32 2.93 -4.45
CA ILE A 126 -8.01 2.33 -4.19
C ILE A 126 -8.23 1.21 -3.19
N ALA A 127 -7.58 0.07 -3.38
CA ALA A 127 -7.67 -1.07 -2.49
C ALA A 127 -6.29 -1.49 -1.99
N ASP A 128 -6.24 -1.96 -0.75
CA ASP A 128 -5.05 -2.49 -0.11
C ASP A 128 -5.38 -3.81 0.61
N GLY A 129 -4.45 -4.76 0.58
CA GLY A 129 -4.51 -6.01 1.32
C GLY A 129 -4.13 -5.89 2.80
N ALA A 130 -4.16 -4.69 3.38
CA ALA A 130 -3.82 -4.49 4.80
C ALA A 130 -4.75 -5.29 5.72
N ARG A 131 -4.19 -5.84 6.80
CA ARG A 131 -4.94 -6.44 7.92
C ARG A 131 -4.62 -5.69 9.19
N LYS A 132 -5.56 -5.65 10.13
CA LYS A 132 -5.36 -4.96 11.42
C LYS A 132 -4.26 -5.58 12.31
N ASP A 133 -3.90 -6.85 12.06
CA ASP A 133 -3.07 -7.66 12.96
C ASP A 133 -1.60 -7.86 12.51
N GLN A 134 -1.08 -7.11 11.52
CA GLN A 134 0.30 -7.34 11.01
C GLN A 134 1.40 -6.60 11.77
N GLY A 135 1.05 -5.79 12.79
CA GLY A 135 2.03 -5.14 13.68
C GLY A 135 2.76 -3.94 13.05
N PHE A 136 2.29 -3.42 11.92
CA PHE A 136 2.79 -2.18 11.34
C PHE A 136 1.93 -0.99 11.77
N VAL A 137 2.59 0.08 12.19
CA VAL A 137 1.93 1.30 12.67
C VAL A 137 1.01 1.93 11.63
N ILE A 138 1.32 1.79 10.35
CA ILE A 138 0.52 2.36 9.26
C ILE A 138 -0.81 1.61 9.06
N GLU A 139 -0.91 0.40 9.59
CA GLU A 139 -2.10 -0.44 9.60
C GLU A 139 -2.87 -0.31 10.91
N LEU A 140 -2.62 0.75 11.69
CA LEU A 140 -3.46 1.05 12.83
C LEU A 140 -4.74 1.77 12.38
N PRO A 141 -5.88 1.56 13.05
CA PRO A 141 -7.16 2.19 12.67
C PRO A 141 -7.07 3.70 12.50
N ASN A 142 -6.35 4.40 13.40
CA ASN A 142 -6.19 5.85 13.37
C ASN A 142 -5.35 6.35 12.17
N MET A 143 -4.42 5.54 11.68
CA MET A 143 -3.59 5.84 10.50
C MET A 143 -4.39 5.61 9.22
N ILE A 144 -5.08 4.47 9.13
CA ILE A 144 -6.01 4.16 8.04
C ILE A 144 -7.09 5.24 7.90
N GLU A 145 -7.68 5.68 9.02
CA GLU A 145 -8.66 6.76 9.01
C GLU A 145 -8.07 8.08 8.47
N GLY A 146 -6.80 8.37 8.78
CA GLY A 146 -6.07 9.51 8.23
C GLY A 146 -5.98 9.45 6.70
N PHE A 147 -5.61 8.30 6.13
CA PHE A 147 -5.58 8.11 4.68
C PHE A 147 -6.97 8.16 4.04
N LYS A 148 -7.98 7.53 4.66
CA LYS A 148 -9.38 7.60 4.20
C LYS A 148 -9.86 9.04 4.09
N LYS A 149 -9.62 9.85 5.13
CA LYS A 149 -9.96 11.29 5.13
C LYS A 149 -9.24 12.04 4.02
N MET A 150 -7.92 11.84 3.88
CA MET A 150 -7.13 12.48 2.83
C MET A 150 -7.61 12.11 1.42
N PHE A 151 -7.92 10.84 1.16
CA PHE A 151 -8.39 10.40 -0.15
C PHE A 151 -9.80 10.88 -0.48
N LEU A 152 -10.66 11.02 0.53
CA LEU A 152 -12.01 11.53 0.35
C LEU A 152 -12.02 12.98 -0.18
N GLU A 153 -11.02 13.80 0.17
CA GLU A 153 -10.81 15.15 -0.40
C GLU A 153 -10.67 15.13 -1.93
N TYR A 154 -10.29 13.99 -2.51
CA TYR A 154 -10.13 13.78 -3.94
C TYR A 154 -11.22 12.87 -4.54
N SER A 155 -12.32 12.64 -3.81
CA SER A 155 -13.38 11.71 -4.22
C SER A 155 -12.89 10.27 -4.47
N ILE A 156 -11.85 9.86 -3.73
CA ILE A 156 -11.30 8.51 -3.76
C ILE A 156 -11.63 7.80 -2.45
N GLU A 157 -12.11 6.57 -2.54
CA GLU A 157 -12.39 5.69 -1.41
C GLU A 157 -11.29 4.64 -1.26
N LEU A 158 -10.80 4.44 -0.03
CA LEU A 158 -9.85 3.39 0.32
C LEU A 158 -10.60 2.14 0.83
N LEU A 159 -10.52 1.07 0.05
CA LEU A 159 -11.06 -0.25 0.34
C LEU A 159 -9.99 -1.11 1.02
N LEU A 160 -10.40 -1.86 2.05
CA LEU A 160 -9.52 -2.80 2.76
C LEU A 160 -10.22 -4.17 2.83
N PRO A 161 -10.29 -4.93 1.72
CA PRO A 161 -11.18 -6.09 1.60
C PRO A 161 -10.88 -7.23 2.58
N VAL A 162 -9.67 -7.26 3.15
CA VAL A 162 -9.21 -8.30 4.08
C VAL A 162 -8.92 -7.75 5.48
N TRP A 163 -9.37 -6.53 5.78
CA TRP A 163 -9.04 -5.81 7.02
C TRP A 163 -9.30 -6.61 8.29
N ASP A 164 -10.48 -7.23 8.34
CA ASP A 164 -10.98 -7.95 9.52
C ASP A 164 -10.55 -9.43 9.54
N LEU A 165 -9.75 -9.89 8.58
CA LEU A 165 -9.29 -11.27 8.50
C LEU A 165 -8.10 -11.50 9.45
N ASP A 166 -8.33 -12.12 10.59
CA ASP A 166 -7.30 -12.37 11.62
C ASP A 166 -6.66 -13.76 11.51
N SER A 167 -7.24 -14.68 10.73
CA SER A 167 -6.79 -16.07 10.66
C SER A 167 -5.98 -16.40 9.40
N ASP A 168 -4.73 -16.80 9.63
CA ASP A 168 -3.83 -17.30 8.59
C ASP A 168 -4.32 -18.61 7.95
N TRP A 169 -5.03 -19.44 8.72
CA TRP A 169 -5.67 -20.66 8.24
C TRP A 169 -6.87 -20.35 7.36
N GLU A 170 -7.74 -19.43 7.81
CA GLU A 170 -8.91 -19.01 7.06
C GLU A 170 -8.52 -18.38 5.73
N ARG A 171 -7.52 -17.48 5.74
CA ARG A 171 -6.94 -16.89 4.53
C ARG A 171 -6.51 -17.93 3.49
N LYS A 172 -5.83 -19.00 3.93
CA LYS A 172 -5.39 -20.09 3.04
C LYS A 172 -6.59 -20.85 2.47
N ASN A 173 -7.59 -21.14 3.30
CA ASN A 173 -8.78 -21.86 2.88
C ASN A 173 -9.63 -21.05 1.91
N LEU A 174 -9.76 -19.74 2.13
CA LEU A 174 -10.46 -18.85 1.20
C LEU A 174 -9.82 -18.84 -0.20
N LEU A 175 -8.50 -18.92 -0.28
CA LEU A 175 -7.80 -19.09 -1.58
C LEU A 175 -8.05 -20.49 -2.18
N LEU A 176 -8.00 -21.54 -1.37
CA LEU A 176 -8.24 -22.92 -1.82
C LEU A 176 -9.67 -23.11 -2.36
N LEU A 177 -10.68 -22.56 -1.68
CA LEU A 177 -12.08 -22.58 -2.12
C LEU A 177 -12.29 -21.89 -3.48
N ARG A 178 -11.38 -20.99 -3.88
CA ARG A 178 -11.38 -20.32 -5.19
C ARG A 178 -10.58 -21.07 -6.25
N GLY A 179 -9.99 -22.21 -5.89
CA GLY A 179 -9.16 -23.05 -6.77
C GLY A 179 -7.71 -22.58 -6.87
N PHE A 180 -7.24 -21.76 -5.93
CA PHE A 180 -5.85 -21.27 -5.91
C PHE A 180 -4.98 -22.08 -4.94
N ILE A 181 -3.78 -22.42 -5.40
CA ILE A 181 -2.72 -22.93 -4.51
C ILE A 181 -2.24 -21.75 -3.63
N PRO A 182 -2.32 -21.80 -2.29
CA PRO A 182 -2.02 -20.67 -1.40
C PRO A 182 -0.50 -20.45 -1.18
N LYS A 183 0.30 -20.78 -2.20
CA LYS A 183 1.73 -20.46 -2.28
C LYS A 183 1.90 -19.23 -3.18
N THR A 184 2.63 -18.25 -2.66
CA THR A 184 2.89 -16.97 -3.31
C THR A 184 4.40 -16.75 -3.44
N LEU A 185 4.79 -15.92 -4.41
CA LEU A 185 6.14 -15.41 -4.59
C LEU A 185 6.08 -13.93 -4.19
N GLU A 186 6.08 -13.66 -2.89
CA GLU A 186 5.89 -12.29 -2.40
C GLU A 186 7.22 -11.53 -2.36
N PRO A 187 7.29 -10.28 -2.87
CA PRO A 187 8.43 -9.40 -2.68
C PRO A 187 8.77 -9.21 -1.21
N GLN A 188 10.04 -8.99 -0.90
CA GLN A 188 10.50 -8.79 0.48
C GLN A 188 11.07 -7.39 0.65
N CYS A 189 10.72 -6.72 1.74
CA CYS A 189 11.36 -5.46 2.13
C CYS A 189 12.57 -5.76 3.01
N LEU A 190 13.71 -5.09 2.76
CA LEU A 190 14.92 -5.27 3.55
C LEU A 190 14.99 -4.40 4.82
N ILE A 191 14.08 -3.43 4.97
CA ILE A 191 14.06 -2.48 6.09
C ILE A 191 12.83 -2.67 6.97
N GLY A 192 11.67 -2.89 6.36
CA GLY A 192 10.41 -3.10 7.06
C GLY A 192 10.41 -4.46 7.75
N VAL A 193 10.46 -4.44 9.08
CA VAL A 193 10.42 -5.63 9.94
C VAL A 193 9.24 -5.48 10.90
N SER A 194 8.34 -6.45 10.88
CA SER A 194 7.24 -6.53 11.85
C SER A 194 7.79 -6.70 13.26
N LEU A 195 7.06 -6.25 14.26
CA LEU A 195 7.45 -6.49 15.64
C LEU A 195 7.40 -7.99 15.98
N PRO A 196 8.29 -8.48 16.87
CA PRO A 196 8.26 -9.87 17.32
C PRO A 196 6.88 -10.26 17.86
N ASP A 197 6.53 -11.55 17.69
CA ASP A 197 5.34 -12.17 18.27
C ASP A 197 3.99 -11.50 17.94
N GLY A 198 3.93 -10.72 16.85
CA GLY A 198 2.72 -10.01 16.44
C GLY A 198 2.31 -8.88 17.39
N ILE A 199 3.25 -8.41 18.22
CA ILE A 199 3.00 -7.33 19.18
C ILE A 199 2.71 -6.03 18.42
N MET A 200 1.76 -5.25 18.92
CA MET A 200 1.47 -3.92 18.38
C MET A 200 2.52 -2.91 18.81
N PRO A 201 2.87 -1.92 17.97
CA PRO A 201 3.76 -0.83 18.38
C PRO A 201 3.26 -0.17 19.66
N ASP A 202 4.15 0.17 20.58
CA ASP A 202 3.77 0.85 21.81
C ASP A 202 3.16 2.24 21.52
N LYS A 203 2.50 2.81 22.52
CA LYS A 203 1.77 4.08 22.37
C LYS A 203 2.68 5.25 21.99
N GLU A 204 3.96 5.24 22.37
CA GLU A 204 4.88 6.33 22.05
C GLU A 204 5.28 6.27 20.57
N ILE A 205 5.59 5.08 20.04
CA ILE A 205 5.79 4.87 18.61
C ILE A 205 4.54 5.28 17.81
N GLN A 206 3.35 4.87 18.25
CA GLN A 206 2.10 5.22 17.58
C GLN A 206 1.89 6.74 17.51
N LYS A 207 2.10 7.45 18.62
CA LYS A 207 2.02 8.92 18.67
C LYS A 207 3.04 9.56 17.76
N ALA A 208 4.28 9.07 17.77
CA ALA A 208 5.36 9.67 16.99
C ALA A 208 5.15 9.51 15.48
N VAL A 209 4.70 8.32 15.06
CA VAL A 209 4.35 8.05 13.65
C VAL A 209 3.20 8.94 13.23
N ARG A 210 2.16 9.04 14.05
CA ARG A 210 1.02 9.89 13.75
C ARG A 210 1.43 11.37 13.64
N LYS A 211 2.29 11.84 14.54
CA LYS A 211 2.84 13.20 14.49
C LYS A 211 3.64 13.44 13.21
N TYR A 212 4.47 12.49 12.80
CA TYR A 212 5.21 12.59 11.53
C TYR A 212 4.26 12.60 10.32
N PHE A 213 3.24 11.74 10.35
CA PHE A 213 2.21 11.69 9.32
C PHE A 213 1.49 13.02 9.16
N ASP A 214 1.00 13.59 10.26
CA ASP A 214 0.25 14.84 10.23
C ASP A 214 1.12 16.03 9.80
N LYS A 215 2.38 16.09 10.27
CA LYS A 215 3.29 17.22 10.02
C LYS A 215 3.95 17.18 8.65
N ILE A 216 4.30 16.00 8.14
CA ILE A 216 5.10 15.84 6.92
C ILE A 216 4.33 15.14 5.81
N VAL A 217 3.80 13.94 6.08
CA VAL A 217 3.22 13.09 5.03
C VAL A 217 1.94 13.70 4.47
N LEU A 218 0.98 14.09 5.31
CA LEU A 218 -0.29 14.68 4.87
C LEU A 218 -0.11 15.93 4.00
N PRO A 219 0.59 17.00 4.45
CA PRO A 219 0.70 18.22 3.64
C PRO A 219 1.47 17.99 2.34
N ARG A 220 2.55 17.20 2.37
CA ARG A 220 3.33 16.90 1.15
C ARG A 220 2.57 15.98 0.20
N GLY A 221 1.88 14.97 0.73
CA GLY A 221 1.02 14.06 -0.02
C GLY A 221 -0.10 14.80 -0.76
N ARG A 222 -0.83 15.68 -0.06
CA ARG A 222 -1.84 16.55 -0.68
C ARG A 222 -1.25 17.40 -1.80
N LYS A 223 -0.10 18.03 -1.55
CA LYS A 223 0.60 18.82 -2.57
C LYS A 223 0.90 17.98 -3.81
N LEU A 224 1.47 16.78 -3.65
CA LEU A 224 1.80 15.89 -4.76
C LEU A 224 0.57 15.46 -5.56
N ILE A 225 -0.52 15.06 -4.90
CA ILE A 225 -1.78 14.67 -5.57
C ILE A 225 -2.38 15.82 -6.39
N THR A 226 -2.19 17.06 -5.93
CA THR A 226 -2.71 18.26 -6.60
C THR A 226 -1.80 18.73 -7.73
N THR A 227 -0.48 18.75 -7.53
CA THR A 227 0.46 19.42 -8.45
C THR A 227 1.11 18.52 -9.49
N GLN A 228 1.07 17.19 -9.34
CA GLN A 228 1.83 16.27 -10.20
C GLN A 228 1.00 15.40 -11.16
N PRO A 229 -0.09 15.85 -11.82
CA PRO A 229 -0.81 14.96 -12.74
C PRO A 229 0.01 14.59 -13.99
N LYS A 230 1.06 15.35 -14.36
CA LYS A 230 1.83 15.16 -15.61
C LYS A 230 3.17 14.41 -15.46
N ALA A 231 3.86 14.51 -14.32
CA ALA A 231 5.17 13.88 -14.13
C ALA A 231 5.11 12.33 -14.14
N PHE A 232 3.94 11.75 -13.85
CA PHE A 232 3.71 10.30 -13.87
C PHE A 232 3.26 9.76 -15.24
N LEU A 233 3.16 10.59 -16.29
CA LEU A 233 2.70 10.17 -17.61
C LEU A 233 3.73 9.34 -18.40
N ASN A 234 5.01 9.39 -18.01
CA ASN A 234 6.11 8.84 -18.82
C ASN A 234 6.84 7.62 -18.20
N GLN A 235 6.32 6.98 -17.16
CA GLN A 235 6.91 5.74 -16.63
C GLN A 235 6.43 4.51 -17.41
N GLY A 236 6.62 4.55 -18.73
CA GLY A 236 6.68 3.38 -19.59
C GLY A 236 8.14 3.12 -19.90
N GLY A 237 8.89 2.55 -18.95
CA GLY A 237 10.31 2.34 -19.14
C GLY A 237 11.01 1.93 -17.86
N ILE A 238 11.22 0.61 -17.73
CA ILE A 238 12.42 -0.06 -17.23
C ILE A 238 13.20 0.67 -16.12
N LEU A 239 13.22 0.07 -14.93
CA LEU A 239 14.48 -0.13 -14.22
C LEU A 239 14.98 -1.53 -14.57
#